data_AF-A0A101QSD0-F1
#
_entry.id   AF-A0A101QSD0-F1
#
_cell.length_a   1.000
_cell.length_b   1.000
_cell.length_c   1.000
_cell.angle_alpha   90.00
_cell.angle_beta   90.00
_cell.angle_gamma   90.00
#
_symmetry.space_group_name_H-M   'P 1'
#
loop_
_entity.id
_entity.type
_entity.pdbx_description
1 polymer ?
#
loop_
_entity_poly.entity_id
_entity_poly.type
_entity_poly.pdbx_seq_one_letter_code
_entity_poly.pdbx_strand_id
1 'polypeptide(L)' 'MADAVPTDPESEQEKGRVPLWLDPDDLRWLSQHCCCPEDAADAERDRCGRIRFRAAAALHKHGHEH' A
#
# COMPACT_ATOMS: atom_id res chain seq x y z
N MET A 1 -17.40 -6.67 -14.03
CA MET A 1 -16.17 -6.50 -13.23
C MET A 1 -15.07 -6.18 -14.23
N ALA A 2 -14.46 -5.00 -14.14
CA ALA A 2 -13.38 -4.65 -15.04
C ALA A 2 -12.15 -5.48 -14.62
N ASP A 3 -11.59 -6.23 -15.55
CA ASP A 3 -10.26 -6.84 -15.40
C ASP A 3 -9.31 -5.74 -14.94
N ALA A 4 -8.89 -5.81 -13.67
CA ALA A 4 -7.92 -4.87 -13.13
C ALA A 4 -6.63 -5.06 -13.93
N VAL A 5 -6.25 -4.05 -14.71
CA VAL A 5 -4.99 -4.07 -15.46
C VAL A 5 -3.87 -4.37 -14.46
N PRO A 6 -3.13 -5.47 -14.63
CA PRO A 6 -2.03 -5.81 -13.74
C PRO A 6 -1.06 -4.63 -13.65
N THR A 7 -0.55 -4.36 -12.45
CA THR A 7 0.45 -3.31 -12.26
C THR A 7 1.69 -3.69 -13.06
N ASP A 8 2.08 -2.86 -14.02
CA ASP A 8 3.23 -3.11 -14.89
C ASP A 8 4.54 -3.04 -14.07
N PRO A 9 5.25 -4.16 -13.89
CA PRO A 9 6.40 -4.22 -12.98
C PRO A 9 7.59 -3.40 -13.50
N GLU A 10 7.78 -3.30 -14.81
CA GLU A 10 8.87 -2.55 -15.44
C GLU A 10 8.69 -1.04 -15.25
N SER A 11 7.50 -0.51 -15.58
CA SER A 11 7.16 0.91 -15.41
C SER A 11 7.21 1.38 -13.95
N GLU A 12 6.89 0.49 -13.00
CA GLU A 12 6.99 0.83 -11.57
C GLU A 12 8.44 0.80 -11.09
N GLN A 13 9.27 -0.11 -11.62
CA GLN A 13 10.70 -0.18 -11.32
C GLN A 13 11.46 1.06 -11.80
N GLU A 14 11.12 1.60 -12.98
CA GLU A 14 11.65 2.88 -13.47
C GLU A 14 11.32 4.06 -12.54
N LYS A 15 10.19 4.00 -11.82
CA LYS A 15 9.79 4.99 -10.80
C LYS A 15 10.46 4.74 -9.44
N GLY A 16 11.40 3.81 -9.35
CA GLY A 16 12.07 3.40 -8.12
C GLY A 16 11.16 2.62 -7.16
N ARG A 17 10.05 2.06 -7.65
CA ARG A 17 9.11 1.27 -6.83
C ARG A 17 9.41 -0.21 -7.04
N VAL A 18 9.36 -0.96 -5.95
CA VAL A 18 9.66 -2.40 -5.95
C VAL A 18 8.36 -3.15 -5.74
N PRO A 19 8.10 -4.22 -6.53
CA PRO A 19 6.94 -5.06 -6.30
C PRO A 19 7.07 -5.76 -4.94
N LEU A 20 6.00 -5.71 -4.15
CA LEU A 20 5.87 -6.37 -2.87
C LEU A 20 4.57 -7.17 -2.88
N TRP A 21 4.69 -8.49 -2.80
CA TRP A 21 3.54 -9.38 -2.65
C TRP A 21 3.31 -9.64 -1.17
N LEU A 22 2.10 -9.35 -0.71
CA LEU A 22 1.62 -9.59 0.65
C LEU A 22 0.28 -10.29 0.55
N ASP A 23 0.00 -11.17 1.52
CA ASP A 23 -1.31 -11.77 1.65
C ASP A 23 -2.35 -10.71 2.10
N PRO A 24 -3.65 -10.91 1.82
CA PRO A 24 -4.69 -9.94 2.20
C PRO A 24 -4.71 -9.61 3.70
N ASP A 25 -4.39 -10.55 4.58
CA ASP A 25 -4.34 -10.31 6.02
C ASP A 25 -3.19 -9.40 6.43
N ASP A 26 -2.02 -9.54 5.79
CA ASP A 26 -0.88 -8.64 5.99
C ASP A 26 -1.18 -7.23 5.48
N LEU A 27 -1.88 -7.12 4.34
CA LEU A 27 -2.35 -5.83 3.81
C LEU A 27 -3.36 -5.16 4.76
N ARG A 28 -4.28 -5.95 5.33
CA ARG A 28 -5.24 -5.43 6.32
C ARG A 28 -4.52 -4.94 7.55
N TRP A 29 -3.58 -5.73 8.07
CA TRP A 29 -2.75 -5.33 9.20
C TRP A 29 -1.98 -4.03 8.89
N LEU A 30 -1.30 -3.95 7.75
CA LEU A 30 -0.50 -2.79 7.35
C LEU A 30 -1.34 -1.52 7.09
N SER A 31 -2.57 -1.67 6.60
CA SER A 31 -3.48 -0.55 6.38
C SER A 31 -3.89 0.14 7.68
N GLN A 32 -3.94 -0.62 8.78
CA GLN A 32 -4.36 -0.15 10.11
C GLN A 32 -3.15 0.15 11.01
N HIS A 33 -2.08 -0.64 10.89
CA HIS A 33 -0.91 -0.61 11.73
C HIS A 33 0.32 -0.28 10.87
N CYS A 34 0.76 0.97 10.99
CA CYS A 34 2.06 1.38 10.47
C CYS A 34 2.84 1.98 11.64
N CYS A 35 4.11 1.59 11.79
CA CYS A 35 4.99 1.92 12.91
C CYS A 35 5.44 3.39 12.91
N CYS A 36 4.49 4.31 12.86
CA CYS A 36 4.76 5.75 12.85
C CYS A 36 4.78 6.23 14.30
N PRO A 37 5.90 6.75 14.79
CA PRO A 37 5.94 7.40 16.10
C PRO A 37 4.88 8.49 16.20
N GLU A 38 4.31 8.69 17.39
CA GLU A 38 3.35 9.78 17.61
C GLU A 38 4.01 11.15 17.40
N ASP A 39 5.30 11.27 17.72
CA ASP A 39 6.14 12.44 17.52
C ASP A 39 6.89 12.46 16.17
N ALA A 40 6.45 11.65 15.20
CA ALA A 40 7.08 11.62 13.88
C ALA A 40 6.97 12.98 13.18
N ALA A 41 8.06 13.39 12.51
CA ALA A 41 8.04 14.58 11.68
C ALA A 41 6.99 14.45 10.54
N ASP A 42 6.47 15.57 10.04
CA ASP A 42 5.40 15.56 9.03
C ASP A 42 5.76 14.74 7.79
N ALA A 43 7.01 14.79 7.34
CA ALA A 43 7.50 13.99 6.21
C ALA A 43 7.40 12.47 6.46
N GLU A 44 7.59 12.03 7.70
CA GLU A 44 7.47 10.63 8.11
C GLU A 44 6.01 10.22 8.28
N ARG A 45 5.16 11.11 8.82
CA ARG A 45 3.69 10.93 8.87
C ARG A 45 3.10 10.80 7.48
N ASP A 46 3.56 11.60 6.52
CA ASP A 46 3.16 11.53 5.12
C ASP A 46 3.61 10.21 4.49
N ARG A 47 4.83 9.76 4.79
CA ARG A 47 5.33 8.46 4.31
C ARG A 47 4.46 7.32 4.82
N CYS A 48 4.10 7.37 6.08
CA CYS A 48 3.18 6.44 6.72
C CYS A 48 1.79 6.44 6.10
N GLY A 49 1.19 7.62 5.90
CA GLY A 49 -0.11 7.76 5.25
C GLY A 49 -0.10 7.17 3.84
N ARG A 50 0.97 7.43 3.08
CA ARG A 50 1.19 6.85 1.74
C ARG A 50 1.28 5.33 1.72
N ILE A 51 1.80 4.70 2.79
CA ILE A 51 1.89 3.24 2.91
C ILE A 51 0.51 2.66 3.26
N ARG A 52 -0.15 3.19 4.30
CA ARG A 52 -1.49 2.74 4.72
C ARG A 52 -2.50 2.84 3.59
N PHE A 53 -2.49 3.97 2.86
CA PHE A 53 -3.37 4.18 1.71
C PHE A 53 -3.14 3.15 0.61
N ARG A 54 -1.88 2.82 0.29
CA ARG A 54 -1.57 1.82 -0.74
C ARG A 54 -2.02 0.42 -0.32
N ALA A 55 -1.86 0.07 0.96
CA ALA A 55 -2.35 -1.21 1.49
C ALA A 55 -3.88 -1.31 1.40
N ALA A 56 -4.61 -0.27 1.83
CA ALA A 56 -6.07 -0.20 1.71
C ALA A 56 -6.54 -0.24 0.25
N ALA A 57 -5.85 0.48 -0.65
CA ALA A 57 -6.18 0.48 -2.07
C ALA A 57 -5.94 -0.89 -2.72
N ALA A 58 -4.91 -1.64 -2.28
CA ALA A 58 -4.68 -3.01 -2.74
C ALA A 58 -5.84 -3.93 -2.33
N LEU A 59 -6.30 -3.87 -1.07
CA LEU A 59 -7.46 -4.62 -0.59
C LEU A 59 -8.72 -4.29 -1.40
N HIS A 60 -9.00 -2.99 -1.59
CA HIS A 60 -10.16 -2.54 -2.35
C HIS A 60 -10.18 -3.09 -3.78
N LYS A 61 -9.02 -3.05 -4.47
CA LYS A 61 -8.90 -3.56 -5.85
C LYS A 61 -9.14 -5.07 -5.96
N HIS A 62 -8.87 -5.82 -4.90
CA HIS A 62 -9.11 -7.27 -4.84
C HIS A 62 -10.48 -7.63 -4.24
N GLY A 63 -11.35 -6.65 -3.99
CA GLY A 63 -12.70 -6.88 -3.47
C GLY A 63 -12.75 -7.22 -1.98
N HIS A 64 -11.67 -6.96 -1.25
CA HIS A 64 -11.64 -7.12 0.20
C HIS A 64 -12.09 -5.82 0.90
N GLU A 65 -12.86 -5.97 1.97
CA GLU A 65 -13.22 -4.86 2.85
C GLU A 65 -11.97 -4.32 3.57
N HIS A 66 -11.84 -3.00 3.63
CA HIS A 66 -10.68 -2.26 4.12
C HIS A 66 -10.94 -1.61 5.50
#